data_AF-A0A418VKM6-F1
#
_entry.id   AF-A0A418VKM6-F1
#
_cell.length_a   1.000
_cell.length_b   1.000
_cell.length_c   1.000
_cell.angle_alpha   90.00
_cell.angle_beta   90.00
_cell.angle_gamma   90.00
#
_symmetry.space_group_name_H-M   'P 1'
#
loop_
_entity.id
_entity.type
_entity.pdbx_description
1 polymer ?
#
loop_
_entity_poly.entity_id
_entity_poly.type
_entity_poly.pdbx_seq_one_letter_code
_entity_poly.pdbx_strand_id
1 'polypeptide(L)'
;MSNWRDEKAKANAQALARLSKRLPAAFPQAVLVRARSCSWAPSTLRVAIDGYWRAHPLRADRLARLLAGRSGAPDGWRWQIGDPDRGLPATFRTPPAPYRENAFARGPGFCCVCGQPVYRFGWHADLWDAGPNSRANWHSACVTAWQFWTAPSAQAKLLRKLQGRRCGSTNRRLLRTAEVDHQVPLFHVWRQHRDTAWPQLLGYWGLPNLQVINREVHAAKCAEEARGRSAARAAAATETASV
;
A
#
# COMPACT_ATOMS: atom_id res chain seq x y z
N MET A 1 -37.62 14.15 -20.50
CA MET A 1 -36.88 13.08 -19.79
C MET A 1 -35.40 13.29 -20.05
N SER A 2 -34.58 13.46 -19.00
CA SER A 2 -33.15 13.76 -19.16
C SER A 2 -32.42 12.62 -19.87
N ASN A 3 -31.78 12.93 -21.00
CA ASN A 3 -31.08 11.97 -21.84
C ASN A 3 -29.66 11.65 -21.30
N TRP A 4 -29.53 11.55 -19.97
CA TRP A 4 -28.24 11.41 -19.31
C TRP A 4 -27.47 10.16 -19.74
N ARG A 5 -28.19 9.09 -20.13
CA ARG A 5 -27.58 7.84 -20.61
C ARG A 5 -26.87 8.03 -21.95
N ASP A 6 -27.51 8.71 -22.89
CA ASP A 6 -26.91 8.97 -24.20
C ASP A 6 -25.81 10.03 -24.10
N GLU A 7 -25.99 11.06 -23.26
CA GLU A 7 -24.95 12.05 -22.97
C GLU A 7 -23.70 11.39 -22.40
N LYS A 8 -23.87 10.48 -21.42
CA LYS A 8 -22.78 9.68 -20.85
C LYS A 8 -22.13 8.77 -21.90
N ALA A 9 -22.93 8.09 -22.72
CA ALA A 9 -22.41 7.22 -23.78
C ALA A 9 -21.57 8.02 -24.79
N LYS A 10 -22.06 9.18 -25.23
CA LYS A 10 -21.36 10.10 -26.13
C LYS A 10 -20.05 10.61 -25.50
N ALA A 11 -20.08 11.04 -24.24
CA ALA A 11 -18.90 11.49 -23.52
C ALA A 11 -17.84 10.39 -23.37
N ASN A 12 -18.27 9.16 -23.06
CA ASN A 12 -17.38 7.99 -22.99
C ASN A 12 -16.76 7.66 -24.35
N ALA A 13 -17.56 7.65 -25.41
CA ALA A 13 -17.07 7.40 -26.76
C ALA A 13 -16.00 8.43 -27.17
N GLN A 14 -16.24 9.71 -26.88
CA GLN A 14 -15.27 10.79 -27.13
C GLN A 14 -14.00 10.64 -26.30
N ALA A 15 -14.10 10.27 -25.02
CA ALA A 15 -12.94 10.01 -24.17
C ALA A 15 -12.11 8.83 -24.69
N LEU A 16 -12.75 7.71 -25.03
CA LEU A 16 -12.08 6.52 -25.56
C LEU A 16 -11.43 6.77 -26.93
N ALA A 17 -12.07 7.56 -27.80
CA ALA A 17 -11.48 7.97 -29.07
C ALA A 17 -10.21 8.81 -28.85
N ARG A 18 -10.25 9.78 -27.93
CA ARG A 18 -9.08 10.59 -27.55
C ARG A 18 -7.94 9.76 -26.95
N LEU A 19 -8.26 8.79 -26.09
CA LEU A 19 -7.27 7.86 -25.54
C LEU A 19 -6.63 7.02 -26.63
N SER A 20 -7.45 6.43 -27.50
CA SER A 20 -7.00 5.55 -28.58
C SER A 20 -6.08 6.28 -29.55
N LYS A 21 -6.40 7.53 -29.91
CA LYS A 21 -5.55 8.37 -30.79
C LYS A 21 -4.16 8.66 -30.20
N ARG A 22 -4.03 8.69 -28.88
CA ARG A 22 -2.78 9.01 -28.17
C ARG A 22 -2.05 7.78 -27.66
N LEU A 23 -2.56 6.58 -27.94
CA LEU A 23 -2.10 5.34 -27.35
C LEU A 23 -0.72 4.96 -27.93
N PRO A 24 0.33 4.87 -27.10
CA PRO A 24 1.59 4.28 -27.55
C PRO A 24 1.44 2.78 -27.81
N ALA A 25 2.22 2.23 -28.75
CA ALA A 25 2.18 0.80 -29.08
C ALA A 25 2.37 -0.12 -27.86
N ALA A 26 3.34 0.20 -26.99
CA ALA A 26 3.66 -0.58 -25.79
C ALA A 26 2.76 -0.28 -24.56
N PHE A 27 1.60 0.34 -24.74
CA PHE A 27 0.75 0.69 -23.60
C PHE A 27 0.14 -0.57 -22.94
N PRO A 28 0.10 -0.67 -21.58
CA PRO A 28 -0.34 -1.89 -20.91
C PRO A 28 -1.79 -2.29 -21.24
N GLN A 29 -1.97 -3.45 -21.85
CA GLN A 29 -3.30 -3.93 -22.29
C GLN A 29 -4.28 -4.08 -21.13
N ALA A 30 -3.82 -4.54 -19.95
CA ALA A 30 -4.68 -4.67 -18.76
C ALA A 30 -5.25 -3.31 -18.30
N VAL A 31 -4.52 -2.21 -18.52
CA VAL A 31 -5.00 -0.85 -18.22
C VAL A 31 -6.10 -0.46 -19.21
N LEU A 32 -5.95 -0.82 -20.50
CA LEU A 32 -6.95 -0.53 -21.53
C LEU A 32 -8.24 -1.31 -21.34
N VAL A 33 -8.15 -2.59 -21.02
CA VAL A 33 -9.32 -3.43 -20.71
C VAL A 33 -10.14 -2.78 -19.60
N ARG A 34 -9.50 -2.37 -18.51
CA ARG A 34 -10.18 -1.64 -17.42
C ARG A 34 -10.74 -0.30 -17.90
N ALA A 35 -9.96 0.50 -18.62
CA ALA A 35 -10.39 1.82 -19.06
C ALA A 35 -11.68 1.75 -19.90
N ARG A 36 -11.79 0.73 -20.75
CA ARG A 36 -12.98 0.45 -21.57
C ARG A 36 -14.15 -0.09 -20.75
N SER A 37 -13.90 -0.81 -19.67
CA SER A 37 -14.95 -1.35 -18.79
C SER A 37 -15.43 -0.37 -17.72
N CYS A 38 -14.87 0.83 -17.66
CA CYS A 38 -15.26 1.83 -16.66
C CYS A 38 -16.58 2.49 -17.03
N SER A 39 -17.41 2.75 -16.00
CA SER A 39 -18.66 3.50 -16.14
C SER A 39 -18.44 4.87 -16.76
N TRP A 40 -17.35 5.55 -16.38
CA TRP A 40 -16.84 6.75 -17.03
C TRP A 40 -15.44 6.47 -17.53
N ALA A 41 -15.23 6.63 -18.85
CA ALA A 41 -13.94 6.40 -19.46
C ALA A 41 -12.91 7.43 -18.96
N PRO A 42 -11.65 7.04 -18.71
CA PRO A 42 -10.65 7.97 -18.25
C PRO A 42 -10.35 9.05 -19.30
N SER A 43 -10.09 10.28 -18.85
CA SER A 43 -9.83 11.42 -19.74
C SER A 43 -8.41 11.43 -20.33
N THR A 44 -7.45 10.77 -19.66
CA THR A 44 -6.05 10.70 -20.08
C THR A 44 -5.44 9.33 -19.79
N LEU A 45 -4.33 9.00 -20.48
CA LEU A 45 -3.59 7.75 -20.26
C LEU A 45 -3.04 7.64 -18.84
N ARG A 46 -2.61 8.77 -18.24
CA ARG A 46 -2.19 8.82 -16.84
C ARG A 46 -3.33 8.47 -15.89
N VAL A 47 -4.52 9.05 -16.11
CA VAL A 47 -5.72 8.74 -15.31
C VAL A 47 -6.15 7.28 -15.49
N ALA A 48 -5.97 6.70 -16.69
CA ALA A 48 -6.21 5.28 -16.92
C ALA A 48 -5.29 4.39 -16.08
N ILE A 49 -3.97 4.69 -16.06
CA ILE A 49 -2.97 3.97 -15.25
C ILE A 49 -3.26 4.11 -13.75
N ASP A 50 -3.52 5.33 -13.28
CA ASP A 50 -3.82 5.57 -11.86
C ASP A 50 -5.09 4.83 -11.44
N GLY A 51 -6.13 4.90 -12.27
CA GLY A 51 -7.37 4.17 -12.03
C GLY A 51 -7.14 2.65 -12.01
N TYR A 52 -6.29 2.13 -12.90
CA TYR A 52 -5.93 0.71 -12.90
C TYR A 52 -5.34 0.29 -11.57
N TRP A 53 -4.32 0.99 -11.06
CA TRP A 53 -3.72 0.61 -9.78
C TRP A 53 -4.71 0.73 -8.63
N ARG A 54 -5.49 1.82 -8.54
CA ARG A 54 -6.53 2.00 -7.51
C ARG A 54 -7.56 0.87 -7.48
N ALA A 55 -7.88 0.28 -8.63
CA ALA A 55 -8.79 -0.87 -8.72
C ALA A 55 -8.14 -2.20 -8.31
N HIS A 56 -6.82 -2.25 -8.19
CA HIS A 56 -6.05 -3.46 -7.91
C HIS A 56 -5.04 -3.27 -6.75
N PRO A 57 -5.50 -2.88 -5.55
CA PRO A 57 -4.59 -2.60 -4.42
C PRO A 57 -3.77 -3.82 -3.98
N LEU A 58 -4.28 -5.05 -4.14
CA LEU A 58 -3.49 -6.26 -3.84
C LEU A 58 -2.35 -6.50 -4.83
N ARG A 59 -2.55 -6.13 -6.11
CA ARG A 59 -1.48 -6.18 -7.11
C ARG A 59 -0.45 -5.08 -6.83
N ALA A 60 -0.93 -3.90 -6.44
CA ALA A 60 -0.09 -2.78 -6.04
C ALA A 60 0.80 -3.13 -4.84
N ASP A 61 0.24 -3.73 -3.78
CA ASP A 61 0.98 -4.23 -2.60
C ASP A 61 2.13 -5.16 -3.02
N ARG A 62 1.80 -6.22 -3.77
CA ARG A 62 2.79 -7.21 -4.20
C ARG A 62 3.89 -6.59 -5.04
N LEU A 63 3.51 -5.75 -6.01
CA LEU A 63 4.49 -5.08 -6.87
C LEU A 63 5.37 -4.13 -6.07
N ALA A 64 4.80 -3.30 -5.19
CA ALA A 64 5.58 -2.35 -4.39
C ALA A 64 6.60 -3.06 -3.49
N ARG A 65 6.23 -4.18 -2.87
CA ARG A 65 7.17 -5.01 -2.08
C ARG A 65 8.24 -5.67 -2.93
N LEU A 66 7.90 -6.16 -4.13
CA LEU A 66 8.88 -6.71 -5.07
C LEU A 66 9.88 -5.64 -5.54
N LEU A 67 9.40 -4.42 -5.84
CA LEU A 67 10.25 -3.30 -6.22
C LEU A 67 11.16 -2.86 -5.07
N ALA A 68 10.64 -2.82 -3.84
CA ALA A 68 11.46 -2.57 -2.65
C ALA A 68 12.55 -3.65 -2.47
N GLY A 69 12.20 -4.92 -2.71
CA GLY A 69 13.15 -6.03 -2.71
C GLY A 69 14.29 -5.88 -3.71
N ARG A 70 14.02 -5.30 -4.89
CA ARG A 70 15.04 -5.01 -5.90
C ARG A 70 15.99 -3.87 -5.49
N SER A 71 15.50 -2.90 -4.72
CA SER A 71 16.34 -1.79 -4.25
C SER A 71 17.17 -2.14 -3.02
N GLY A 72 16.62 -2.98 -2.15
CA GLY A 72 17.16 -3.20 -0.81
C GLY A 72 17.04 -1.95 0.08
N ALA A 73 17.51 -2.07 1.32
CA ALA A 73 17.72 -0.89 2.16
C ALA A 73 18.99 -0.15 1.67
N PRO A 74 19.02 1.20 1.74
CA PRO A 74 20.27 1.94 1.57
C PRO A 74 21.32 1.51 2.61
N ASP A 75 22.59 1.66 2.26
CA ASP A 75 23.70 1.39 3.18
C ASP A 75 23.59 2.24 4.45
N GLY A 76 23.78 1.61 5.60
CA GLY A 76 23.68 2.26 6.91
C GLY A 76 22.26 2.61 7.36
N TRP A 77 21.24 2.36 6.54
CA TRP A 77 19.86 2.63 6.94
C TRP A 77 19.37 1.65 8.02
N ARG A 78 18.62 2.18 8.99
CA ARG A 78 17.89 1.40 10.00
C ARG A 78 16.50 1.99 10.18
N TRP A 79 15.51 1.14 10.48
CA TRP A 79 14.18 1.64 10.75
C TRP A 79 14.14 2.46 12.04
N GLN A 80 13.81 3.74 11.90
CA GLN A 80 13.66 4.68 13.00
C GLN A 80 12.30 5.36 12.94
N ILE A 81 11.85 5.84 14.10
CA ILE A 81 10.67 6.69 14.26
C ILE A 81 11.19 8.05 14.71
N GLY A 82 10.63 9.13 14.19
CA GLY A 82 11.09 10.46 14.53
C GLY A 82 10.36 11.54 13.77
N ASP A 83 11.10 12.59 13.45
CA ASP A 83 10.60 13.82 12.87
C ASP A 83 10.15 13.66 11.40
N PRO A 84 8.84 13.86 11.10
CA PRO A 84 8.32 13.83 9.74
C PRO A 84 8.99 14.81 8.77
N ASP A 85 9.53 15.92 9.25
CA ASP A 85 10.21 16.92 8.41
C ASP A 85 11.53 16.37 7.83
N ARG A 86 12.11 15.36 8.49
CA ARG A 86 13.26 14.59 8.00
C ARG A 86 12.86 13.42 7.10
N GLY A 87 11.57 13.24 6.86
CA GLY A 87 11.00 12.11 6.13
C GLY A 87 10.84 10.83 6.96
N LEU A 88 11.04 10.91 8.29
CA LEU A 88 10.86 9.78 9.20
C LEU A 88 9.38 9.55 9.52
N PRO A 89 8.96 8.30 9.80
CA PRO A 89 7.62 8.03 10.28
C PRO A 89 7.43 8.58 11.71
N ALA A 90 6.34 9.31 11.96
CA ALA A 90 5.99 9.79 13.30
C ALA A 90 5.66 8.66 14.29
N THR A 91 5.20 7.51 13.79
CA THR A 91 4.86 6.33 14.60
C THR A 91 5.17 5.04 13.84
N PHE A 92 5.26 3.92 14.54
CA PHE A 92 5.39 2.59 13.94
C PHE A 92 4.17 2.18 13.10
N ARG A 93 3.07 2.96 13.08
CA ARG A 93 1.92 2.67 12.22
C ARG A 93 2.17 3.08 10.77
N THR A 94 3.11 4.00 10.53
CA THR A 94 3.55 4.35 9.19
C THR A 94 4.61 3.35 8.72
N PRO A 95 4.48 2.75 7.52
CA PRO A 95 5.47 1.81 7.01
C PRO A 95 6.86 2.44 6.91
N PRO A 96 7.95 1.70 7.16
CA PRO A 96 9.30 2.18 6.88
C PRO A 96 9.45 2.44 5.38
N ALA A 97 10.01 3.61 5.04
CA ALA A 97 10.21 4.02 3.66
C ALA A 97 11.54 4.81 3.55
N PRO A 98 12.70 4.12 3.51
CA PRO A 98 14.02 4.74 3.54
C PRO A 98 14.18 5.86 2.52
N TYR A 99 13.68 5.66 1.30
CA TYR A 99 13.83 6.62 0.22
C TYR A 99 12.90 7.85 0.33
N ARG A 100 12.09 7.95 1.39
CA ARG A 100 11.38 9.18 1.78
C ARG A 100 12.19 10.01 2.78
N GLU A 101 13.15 9.41 3.46
CA GLU A 101 14.06 10.12 4.37
C GLU A 101 15.05 10.94 3.56
N ASN A 102 15.23 12.20 3.94
CA ASN A 102 16.04 13.14 3.16
C ASN A 102 17.48 12.64 2.97
N ALA A 103 18.05 11.96 3.98
CA ALA A 103 19.40 11.40 3.95
C ALA A 103 19.61 10.27 2.93
N PHE A 104 18.53 9.58 2.54
CA PHE A 104 18.60 8.41 1.65
C PHE A 104 17.79 8.59 0.37
N ALA A 105 17.18 9.76 0.17
CA ALA A 105 16.41 10.06 -1.02
C ALA A 105 17.29 9.97 -2.28
N ARG A 106 16.81 9.26 -3.31
CA ARG A 106 17.50 9.15 -4.61
C ARG A 106 17.25 10.33 -5.54
N GLY A 107 16.38 11.26 -5.15
CA GLY A 107 16.02 12.42 -5.93
C GLY A 107 14.99 12.15 -7.05
N PRO A 108 14.79 13.13 -7.95
CA PRO A 108 13.78 13.06 -9.01
C PRO A 108 14.03 11.89 -9.97
N GLY A 109 12.96 11.27 -10.46
CA GLY A 109 13.05 10.08 -11.32
C GLY A 109 13.03 8.75 -10.57
N PHE A 110 13.12 8.75 -9.24
CA PHE A 110 13.10 7.54 -8.41
C PHE A 110 11.91 7.55 -7.45
N CYS A 111 11.31 6.38 -7.22
CA CYS A 111 10.18 6.28 -6.33
C CYS A 111 10.63 6.37 -4.88
N CYS A 112 10.08 7.33 -4.13
CA CYS A 112 10.44 7.49 -2.72
C CYS A 112 9.92 6.37 -1.80
N VAL A 113 9.02 5.50 -2.28
CA VAL A 113 8.61 4.30 -1.53
C VAL A 113 9.53 3.13 -1.79
N CYS A 114 9.75 2.74 -3.05
CA CYS A 114 10.46 1.51 -3.35
C CYS A 114 11.91 1.71 -3.81
N GLY A 115 12.36 2.95 -4.07
CA GLY A 115 13.71 3.27 -4.54
C GLY A 115 13.97 3.03 -6.03
N GLN A 116 13.04 2.40 -6.76
CA GLN A 116 13.22 2.06 -8.17
C GLN A 116 12.90 3.26 -9.09
N PRO A 117 13.50 3.34 -10.29
CA PRO A 117 13.19 4.38 -11.27
C PRO A 117 11.70 4.40 -11.65
N VAL A 118 11.15 5.60 -11.80
CA VAL A 118 9.76 5.84 -12.20
C VAL A 118 9.73 6.22 -13.66
N TYR A 119 8.96 5.49 -14.47
CA TYR A 119 8.89 5.72 -15.91
C TYR A 119 7.67 6.53 -16.30
N ARG A 120 7.49 6.73 -17.60
CA ARG A 120 6.38 7.48 -18.17
C ARG A 120 5.04 7.05 -17.57
N PHE A 121 4.20 8.06 -17.29
CA PHE A 121 2.92 7.89 -16.59
C PHE A 121 3.00 7.22 -15.21
N GLY A 122 4.15 7.27 -14.54
CA GLY A 122 4.36 6.64 -13.23
C GLY A 122 4.33 5.11 -13.26
N TRP A 123 4.64 4.53 -14.43
CA TRP A 123 4.78 3.09 -14.58
C TRP A 123 6.09 2.58 -13.97
N HIS A 124 6.14 1.29 -13.66
CA HIS A 124 7.23 0.66 -12.92
C HIS A 124 8.31 0.01 -13.81
N ALA A 125 8.14 0.10 -15.13
CA ALA A 125 9.08 -0.41 -16.13
C ALA A 125 9.16 0.58 -17.30
N ASP A 126 10.30 0.61 -17.98
CA ASP A 126 10.47 1.42 -19.18
C ASP A 126 9.84 0.70 -20.38
N LEU A 127 8.56 0.95 -20.62
CA LEU A 127 7.87 0.35 -21.77
C LEU A 127 8.09 1.14 -23.06
N TRP A 128 8.77 2.30 -22.98
CA TRP A 128 8.84 3.25 -24.09
C TRP A 128 10.28 3.67 -24.41
N ASP A 129 11.27 3.01 -23.81
CA ASP A 129 12.69 3.33 -23.92
C ASP A 129 12.98 4.83 -23.76
N ALA A 130 12.19 5.49 -22.90
CA ALA A 130 12.23 6.94 -22.69
C ALA A 130 13.10 7.32 -21.49
N GLY A 131 13.61 6.32 -20.77
CA GLY A 131 14.32 6.48 -19.52
C GLY A 131 13.41 6.90 -18.36
N PRO A 132 14.00 7.07 -17.16
CA PRO A 132 13.29 7.54 -15.98
C PRO A 132 12.67 8.92 -16.20
N ASN A 133 11.43 9.09 -15.74
CA ASN A 133 10.75 10.37 -15.74
C ASN A 133 11.24 11.23 -14.57
N SER A 134 12.18 12.13 -14.83
CA SER A 134 12.74 13.06 -13.84
C SER A 134 11.72 13.95 -13.13
N ARG A 135 10.49 14.07 -13.64
CA ARG A 135 9.40 14.83 -12.99
C ARG A 135 8.56 13.99 -12.03
N ALA A 136 8.88 12.72 -11.85
CA ALA A 136 8.12 11.81 -11.00
C ALA A 136 8.97 11.26 -9.85
N ASN A 137 8.35 11.13 -8.69
CA ASN A 137 8.92 10.55 -7.48
C ASN A 137 8.04 9.42 -6.90
N TRP A 138 7.01 8.98 -7.65
CA TRP A 138 6.09 7.92 -7.26
C TRP A 138 5.67 7.07 -8.45
N HIS A 139 5.73 5.74 -8.29
CA HIS A 139 4.93 4.86 -9.13
C HIS A 139 3.45 4.97 -8.74
N SER A 140 2.55 4.88 -9.71
CA SER A 140 1.11 4.77 -9.42
C SER A 140 0.77 3.53 -8.58
N ALA A 141 1.51 2.44 -8.80
CA ALA A 141 1.41 1.24 -7.98
C ALA A 141 1.83 1.51 -6.53
N CYS A 142 2.97 2.14 -6.30
CA CYS A 142 3.47 2.45 -4.96
C CYS A 142 2.58 3.44 -4.21
N VAL A 143 1.97 4.43 -4.88
CA VAL A 143 0.95 5.29 -4.24
C VAL A 143 -0.22 4.46 -3.74
N THR A 144 -0.73 3.55 -4.58
CA THR A 144 -1.87 2.72 -4.20
C THR A 144 -1.50 1.74 -3.07
N ALA A 145 -0.31 1.15 -3.12
CA ALA A 145 0.21 0.29 -2.06
C ALA A 145 0.36 1.06 -0.75
N TRP A 146 0.93 2.27 -0.79
CA TRP A 146 1.07 3.13 0.37
C TRP A 146 -0.28 3.45 1.02
N GLN A 147 -1.27 3.85 0.22
CA GLN A 147 -2.64 4.08 0.70
C GLN A 147 -3.26 2.83 1.33
N PHE A 148 -2.99 1.65 0.76
CA PHE A 148 -3.45 0.38 1.31
C PHE A 148 -2.78 0.07 2.65
N TRP A 149 -1.48 0.33 2.79
CA TRP A 149 -0.70 0.10 4.01
C TRP A 149 -1.08 1.06 5.14
N THR A 150 -1.32 2.34 4.84
CA THR A 150 -1.64 3.35 5.86
C THR A 150 -3.13 3.41 6.21
N ALA A 151 -4.01 2.91 5.35
CA ALA A 151 -5.46 2.90 5.55
C ALA A 151 -6.12 1.57 5.11
N PRO A 152 -5.72 0.41 5.67
CA PRO A 152 -6.20 -0.89 5.22
C PRO A 152 -7.71 -1.07 5.42
N SER A 153 -8.31 -0.39 6.40
CA SER A 153 -9.76 -0.37 6.64
C SER A 153 -10.57 0.14 5.43
N ALA A 154 -10.00 1.01 4.59
CA ALA A 154 -10.64 1.45 3.35
C ALA A 154 -10.85 0.30 2.34
N GLN A 155 -10.11 -0.81 2.50
CA GLN A 155 -10.21 -2.01 1.67
C GLN A 155 -10.96 -3.16 2.36
N ALA A 156 -11.72 -2.91 3.43
CA ALA A 156 -12.42 -3.95 4.19
C ALA A 156 -13.32 -4.85 3.31
N LYS A 157 -14.04 -4.28 2.33
CA LYS A 157 -14.89 -5.06 1.40
C LYS A 157 -14.07 -6.07 0.58
N LEU A 158 -12.88 -5.66 0.13
CA LEU A 158 -11.97 -6.49 -0.64
C LEU A 158 -11.38 -7.61 0.24
N LEU A 159 -10.88 -7.26 1.42
CA LEU A 159 -10.30 -8.23 2.36
C LEU A 159 -11.33 -9.26 2.83
N ARG A 160 -12.56 -8.83 3.12
CA ARG A 160 -13.70 -9.72 3.42
C ARG A 160 -13.95 -10.73 2.30
N LYS A 161 -13.89 -10.30 1.04
CA LYS A 161 -14.07 -11.19 -0.11
C LYS A 161 -12.92 -12.19 -0.22
N LEU A 162 -11.69 -11.73 -0.02
CA LEU A 162 -10.49 -12.56 -0.09
C LEU A 162 -10.50 -13.70 0.95
N GLN A 163 -11.00 -13.43 2.15
CA GLN A 163 -11.14 -14.43 3.22
C GLN A 163 -12.41 -15.30 3.10
N GLY A 164 -13.09 -15.31 1.95
CA GLY A 164 -14.35 -16.06 1.81
C GLY A 164 -15.45 -15.62 2.79
N ARG A 165 -15.37 -14.37 3.27
CA ARG A 165 -16.24 -13.80 4.33
C ARG A 165 -16.20 -14.57 5.65
N ARG A 166 -15.05 -15.18 5.96
CA ARG A 166 -14.75 -15.84 7.24
C ARG A 166 -13.77 -15.02 8.08
N CYS A 167 -13.92 -15.10 9.40
CA CYS A 167 -13.02 -14.50 10.38
C CYS A 167 -11.63 -15.10 10.22
N GLY A 168 -10.61 -14.25 10.07
CA GLY A 168 -9.23 -14.70 9.84
C GLY A 168 -8.67 -15.53 10.99
N SER A 169 -9.11 -15.26 12.22
CA SER A 169 -8.63 -15.95 13.42
C SER A 169 -9.47 -17.18 13.81
N THR A 170 -10.79 -17.16 13.59
CA THR A 170 -11.68 -18.24 14.10
C THR A 170 -12.36 -19.05 13.00
N ASN A 171 -12.19 -18.68 11.74
CA ASN A 171 -12.89 -19.25 10.58
C ASN A 171 -14.44 -19.19 10.64
N ARG A 172 -15.03 -18.54 11.66
CA ARG A 172 -16.47 -18.30 11.76
C ARG A 172 -16.94 -17.29 10.71
N ARG A 173 -18.25 -17.20 10.47
CA ARG A 173 -18.81 -16.17 9.58
C ARG A 173 -18.45 -14.75 10.07
N LEU A 174 -18.08 -13.87 9.15
CA LEU A 174 -17.87 -12.45 9.46
C LEU A 174 -19.20 -11.76 9.76
N LEU A 175 -19.26 -11.11 10.91
CA LEU A 175 -20.38 -10.24 11.31
C LEU A 175 -20.29 -8.89 10.60
N ARG A 176 -21.35 -8.08 10.67
CA ARG A 176 -21.36 -6.71 10.10
C ARG A 176 -20.31 -5.82 10.76
N THR A 177 -20.05 -6.03 12.05
CA THR A 177 -19.10 -5.31 12.89
C THR A 177 -17.66 -5.83 12.81
N ALA A 178 -17.35 -6.75 11.89
CA ALA A 178 -15.98 -7.22 11.74
C ALA A 178 -15.05 -6.12 11.22
N GLU A 179 -13.83 -6.09 11.75
CA GLU A 179 -12.83 -5.04 11.59
C GLU A 179 -11.59 -5.59 10.88
N VAL A 180 -10.84 -4.71 10.21
CA VAL A 180 -9.54 -5.04 9.64
C VAL A 180 -8.49 -4.93 10.75
N ASP A 181 -7.69 -5.98 10.91
CA ASP A 181 -6.64 -6.06 11.92
C ASP A 181 -5.35 -6.62 11.29
N HIS A 182 -4.23 -6.39 11.95
CA HIS A 182 -2.95 -7.00 11.61
C HIS A 182 -2.81 -8.34 12.32
N GLN A 183 -2.37 -9.43 11.67
CA GLN A 183 -2.15 -10.73 12.32
C GLN A 183 -1.09 -10.59 13.43
N VAL A 184 0.08 -10.07 13.07
CA VAL A 184 1.13 -9.60 13.97
C VAL A 184 0.91 -8.10 14.24
N PRO A 185 0.61 -7.69 15.49
CA PRO A 185 0.41 -6.29 15.84
C PRO A 185 1.64 -5.43 15.53
N LEU A 186 1.45 -4.24 14.95
CA LEU A 186 2.59 -3.40 14.50
C LEU A 186 3.53 -2.96 15.64
N PHE A 187 3.07 -2.93 16.91
CA PHE A 187 3.96 -2.66 18.04
C PHE A 187 4.89 -3.84 18.37
N HIS A 188 4.48 -5.10 18.09
CA HIS A 188 5.38 -6.26 18.15
C HIS A 188 6.42 -6.16 17.04
N VAL A 189 5.99 -5.76 15.84
CA VAL A 189 6.89 -5.54 14.70
C VAL A 189 7.98 -4.54 15.05
N TRP A 190 7.61 -3.41 15.65
CA TRP A 190 8.56 -2.41 16.13
C TRP A 190 9.53 -2.96 17.20
N ARG A 191 9.04 -3.74 18.16
CA ARG A 191 9.88 -4.24 19.27
C ARG A 191 10.78 -5.41 18.88
N GLN A 192 10.30 -6.33 18.05
CA GLN A 192 10.90 -7.65 17.84
C GLN A 192 11.46 -7.84 16.43
N HIS A 193 10.96 -7.09 15.45
CA HIS A 193 11.29 -7.32 14.04
C HIS A 193 12.00 -6.13 13.39
N ARG A 194 12.29 -5.04 14.13
CA ARG A 194 12.87 -3.80 13.58
C ARG A 194 14.19 -3.97 12.81
N ASP A 195 14.96 -4.99 13.14
CA ASP A 195 16.23 -5.29 12.49
C ASP A 195 16.08 -6.26 11.30
N THR A 196 14.85 -6.66 10.97
CA THR A 196 14.56 -7.42 9.75
C THR A 196 14.85 -6.53 8.54
N ALA A 197 15.36 -7.11 7.46
CA ALA A 197 15.57 -6.39 6.22
C ALA A 197 14.29 -5.67 5.75
N TRP A 198 14.46 -4.43 5.29
CA TRP A 198 13.36 -3.52 4.98
C TRP A 198 12.29 -4.08 4.02
N PRO A 199 12.66 -4.75 2.90
CA PRO A 199 11.65 -5.32 2.00
C PRO A 199 10.73 -6.34 2.68
N GLN A 200 11.26 -7.11 3.64
CA GLN A 200 10.51 -8.08 4.43
C GLN A 200 9.63 -7.37 5.47
N LEU A 201 10.12 -6.28 6.09
CA LEU A 201 9.33 -5.45 7.02
C LEU A 201 8.02 -4.97 6.38
N LEU A 202 8.04 -4.56 5.12
CA LEU A 202 6.84 -4.09 4.42
C LEU A 202 5.69 -5.11 4.40
N GLY A 203 6.00 -6.41 4.53
CA GLY A 203 4.99 -7.48 4.67
C GLY A 203 4.04 -7.28 5.86
N TYR A 204 4.49 -6.60 6.92
CA TYR A 204 3.70 -6.37 8.13
C TYR A 204 2.59 -5.30 7.97
N TRP A 205 2.68 -4.40 7.00
CA TRP A 205 1.60 -3.45 6.67
C TRP A 205 0.77 -3.90 5.46
N GLY A 206 1.35 -4.81 4.67
CA GLY A 206 0.75 -5.32 3.45
C GLY A 206 -0.20 -6.49 3.70
N LEU A 207 -0.69 -7.02 2.59
CA LEU A 207 -1.61 -8.16 2.58
C LEU A 207 -1.16 -9.36 3.45
N PRO A 208 0.13 -9.76 3.50
CA PRO A 208 0.54 -10.94 4.28
C PRO A 208 0.16 -10.89 5.75
N ASN A 209 0.11 -9.68 6.33
CA ASN A 209 -0.18 -9.49 7.74
C ASN A 209 -1.57 -8.90 7.99
N LEU A 210 -2.40 -8.70 6.97
CA LEU A 210 -3.74 -8.15 7.16
C LEU A 210 -4.78 -9.27 7.25
N GLN A 211 -5.76 -9.08 8.11
CA GLN A 211 -6.92 -9.95 8.24
C GLN A 211 -8.18 -9.15 8.59
N VAL A 212 -9.35 -9.77 8.38
CA VAL A 212 -10.64 -9.28 8.90
C VAL A 212 -11.10 -10.23 10.00
N ILE A 213 -11.38 -9.70 11.18
CA ILE A 213 -11.78 -10.47 12.36
C ILE A 213 -13.06 -9.92 12.98
N ASN A 214 -13.85 -10.78 13.61
CA ASN A 214 -15.04 -10.34 14.35
C ASN A 214 -14.62 -9.48 15.54
N ARG A 215 -15.44 -8.46 15.88
CA ARG A 215 -15.12 -7.48 16.93
C ARG A 215 -14.84 -8.12 18.30
N GLU A 216 -15.54 -9.20 18.65
CA GLU A 216 -15.30 -9.95 19.88
C GLU A 216 -13.87 -10.54 19.94
N VAL A 217 -13.37 -11.04 18.81
CA VAL A 217 -12.03 -11.60 18.68
C VAL A 217 -11.00 -10.49 18.74
N HIS A 218 -11.28 -9.35 18.09
CA HIS A 218 -10.42 -8.18 18.16
C HIS A 218 -10.31 -7.65 19.60
N ALA A 219 -11.42 -7.57 20.33
CA ALA A 219 -11.43 -7.15 21.73
C ALA A 219 -10.64 -8.11 22.64
N ALA A 220 -10.78 -9.42 22.43
CA ALA A 220 -10.01 -10.43 23.17
C ALA A 220 -8.50 -10.28 22.93
N LYS A 221 -8.09 -10.07 21.68
CA LYS A 221 -6.70 -9.82 21.30
C LYS A 221 -6.15 -8.54 21.92
N CYS A 222 -6.89 -7.43 21.84
CA CYS A 222 -6.52 -6.18 22.49
C CYS A 222 -6.36 -6.33 24.02
N ALA A 223 -7.21 -7.14 24.67
CA ALA A 223 -7.10 -7.43 26.09
C ALA A 223 -5.85 -8.27 26.42
N GLU A 224 -5.52 -9.24 25.58
CA GLU A 224 -4.29 -10.03 25.71
C GLU A 224 -3.03 -9.16 25.53
N GLU A 225 -3.02 -8.28 24.54
CA GLU A 225 -1.95 -7.30 24.34
C GLU A 225 -1.79 -6.35 25.53
N ALA A 226 -2.91 -5.90 26.14
CA ALA A 226 -2.88 -5.06 27.33
C ALA A 226 -2.28 -5.79 28.53
N ARG A 227 -2.63 -7.08 28.74
CA ARG A 227 -2.03 -7.91 29.79
C ARG A 227 -0.53 -8.12 29.56
N GLY A 228 -0.12 -8.42 28.33
CA GLY A 228 1.30 -8.56 27.97
C GLY A 228 2.11 -7.29 28.23
N ARG A 229 1.55 -6.11 27.93
CA ARG A 229 2.19 -4.82 28.27
C ARG A 229 2.31 -4.61 29.78
N SER A 230 1.32 -5.02 30.57
CA SER A 230 1.39 -4.90 32.03
C SER A 230 2.45 -5.81 32.63
N ALA A 231 2.52 -7.07 32.19
CA ALA A 231 3.51 -8.04 32.65
C ALA A 231 4.94 -7.60 32.31
N ALA A 232 5.18 -7.09 31.10
CA ALA A 232 6.50 -6.59 30.70
C ALA A 232 6.95 -5.36 31.52
N ARG A 233 6.02 -4.46 31.88
CA ARG A 233 6.33 -3.34 32.78
C ARG A 233 6.67 -3.80 34.20
N ALA A 234 5.93 -4.80 34.71
CA ALA A 234 6.20 -5.36 36.03
C ALA A 234 7.58 -6.04 36.07
N ALA A 235 7.91 -6.87 35.08
CA ALA A 235 9.21 -7.53 34.99
C ALA A 235 10.38 -6.52 34.90
N ALA A 236 10.25 -5.48 34.06
CA ALA A 236 11.26 -4.44 33.94
C ALA A 236 11.46 -3.66 35.26
N ALA A 237 10.37 -3.40 36.00
CA ALA A 237 10.43 -2.72 37.31
C ALA A 237 11.10 -3.58 38.39
N THR A 238 10.89 -4.90 38.37
CA THR A 238 11.59 -5.83 39.28
C THR A 238 13.08 -5.89 38.97
N GLU A 239 13.44 -5.89 37.69
CA GLU A 239 14.84 -5.91 37.24
C GLU A 239 15.57 -4.60 37.58
N THR A 240 14.91 -3.45 37.49
CA THR A 240 15.48 -2.16 37.95
C THR A 240 15.55 -2.01 39.47
N ALA A 241 14.70 -2.69 40.23
CA ALA A 241 14.73 -2.66 41.70
C ALA A 241 15.76 -3.64 42.30
N SER A 242 16.37 -4.49 41.47
CA SER A 242 17.37 -5.50 41.87
C SER A 242 18.81 -5.11 41.53
N VAL A 243 19.01 -3.89 41.00
CA VAL A 243 20.30 -3.24 40.69
C VAL A 243 20.47 -2.06 41.63
#